data_AF-A0A3D9CVY4-F1
#
_entry.id   AF-A0A3D9CVY4-F1
#
_cell.length_a   1.000
_cell.length_b   1.000
_cell.length_c   1.000
_cell.angle_alpha   90.00
_cell.angle_beta   90.00
_cell.angle_gamma   90.00
#
_symmetry.space_group_name_H-M   'P 1'
#
loop_
_entity.id
_entity.type
_entity.pdbx_description
1 polymer ?
#
loop_
_entity_poly.entity_id
_entity_poly.type
_entity_poly.pdbx_seq_one_letter_code
_entity_poly.pdbx_strand_id
1 'polypeptide(L)'
;IIKLDKDGKELSQSILGGKGLDEVEKMIPTKDGGALLGIYSRSTTGGSKKTENFGEGDFWIIKISKDGKTEWEKNFGGKGDDHLRTLALTSSGYLIGGESRSERSGNKTVGIEEGTDL
;
A
#
# COMPACT_ATOMS: atom_id res chain seq x y z
N ILE A 1 13.14 1.46 -0.56
CA ILE A 1 13.08 0.78 -1.88
C ILE A 1 14.42 0.94 -2.56
N ILE A 2 14.98 -0.16 -3.06
CA ILE A 2 16.22 -0.18 -3.82
C ILE A 2 15.90 -0.75 -5.19
N LYS A 3 16.33 -0.07 -6.25
CA LYS A 3 16.25 -0.57 -7.63
C LYS A 3 17.61 -1.10 -8.02
N LEU A 4 17.64 -2.34 -8.48
CA LEU A 4 18.85 -2.99 -8.97
C LEU A 4 18.74 -3.22 -10.48
N ASP A 5 19.87 -3.32 -11.18
CA ASP A 5 19.90 -3.89 -12.53
C ASP A 5 19.86 -5.43 -12.48
N LYS A 6 19.87 -6.05 -13.66
CA LYS A 6 19.82 -7.52 -13.81
C LYS A 6 21.03 -8.24 -13.21
N ASP A 7 22.13 -7.53 -12.96
CA ASP A 7 23.37 -8.08 -12.41
C ASP A 7 23.47 -7.78 -10.89
N GLY A 8 22.42 -7.18 -10.30
CA GLY A 8 22.35 -6.87 -8.88
C GLY A 8 23.02 -5.56 -8.48
N LYS A 9 23.51 -4.75 -9.44
CA LYS A 9 24.08 -3.44 -9.12
C LYS A 9 22.97 -2.45 -8.81
N GLU A 10 23.17 -1.66 -7.76
CA GLU A 10 22.27 -0.59 -7.40
C GLU A 10 22.19 0.51 -8.47
N LEU A 11 20.96 0.82 -8.86
CA LEU A 11 20.62 1.91 -9.78
C LEU A 11 20.11 3.14 -9.02
N SER A 12 19.34 2.93 -7.95
CA SER A 12 18.77 4.02 -7.15
C SER A 12 18.23 3.52 -5.81
N GLN A 13 18.18 4.42 -4.82
CA GLN A 13 17.48 4.20 -3.56
C GLN A 13 16.43 5.29 -3.33
N SER A 14 15.34 4.92 -2.66
CA SER A 14 14.31 5.86 -2.22
C SER A 14 13.68 5.37 -0.94
N ILE A 15 13.40 6.30 -0.01
CA ILE A 15 12.68 6.01 1.22
C ILE A 15 11.23 6.40 1.01
N LEU A 16 10.33 5.43 1.18
CA LEU A 16 8.89 5.67 1.24
C LEU A 16 8.42 5.38 2.67
N GLY A 17 7.51 6.22 3.15
CA GLY A 17 7.00 6.17 4.51
C GLY A 17 6.56 7.52 5.04
N GLY A 18 5.76 7.45 6.10
CA GLY A 18 5.29 8.54 6.94
C GLY A 18 6.05 8.62 8.27
N LYS A 19 5.44 9.26 9.26
CA LYS A 19 5.91 9.25 10.65
C LYS A 19 5.24 8.10 11.42
N GLY A 20 5.90 6.96 11.49
CA GLY A 20 5.41 5.78 12.19
C GLY A 20 5.89 4.49 11.53
N LEU A 21 5.10 3.43 11.70
CA LEU A 21 5.38 2.12 11.12
C LEU A 21 4.79 2.03 9.70
N ASP A 22 5.60 1.60 8.75
CA ASP A 22 5.20 1.26 7.39
C ASP A 22 5.88 -0.05 6.98
N GLU A 23 5.09 -1.08 6.67
CA GLU A 23 5.56 -2.44 6.38
C GLU A 23 5.14 -2.84 4.96
N VAL A 24 6.13 -3.06 4.08
CA VAL A 24 5.84 -3.53 2.71
C VAL A 24 5.41 -4.99 2.76
N GLU A 25 4.13 -5.24 2.46
CA GLU A 25 3.53 -6.57 2.47
C GLU A 25 3.66 -7.25 1.10
N LYS A 26 3.41 -6.48 0.03
CA LYS A 26 3.51 -6.95 -1.36
C LYS A 26 4.03 -5.87 -2.29
N MET A 27 4.71 -6.31 -3.33
CA MET A 27 5.11 -5.47 -4.45
C MET A 27 5.00 -6.27 -5.74
N ILE A 28 4.34 -5.72 -6.76
CA ILE A 28 4.18 -6.34 -8.07
C ILE A 28 4.60 -5.37 -9.18
N PRO A 29 5.17 -5.84 -10.29
CA PRO A 29 5.46 -4.97 -11.43
C PRO A 29 4.15 -4.45 -12.04
N THR A 30 4.20 -3.33 -12.75
CA THR A 30 3.07 -2.82 -13.55
C THR A 30 3.41 -2.83 -15.04
N LYS A 31 2.38 -2.89 -15.91
CA LYS A 31 2.55 -3.04 -17.37
C LYS A 31 3.34 -1.91 -18.03
N ASP A 32 3.35 -0.73 -17.41
CA ASP A 32 4.10 0.47 -17.81
C ASP A 32 5.58 0.47 -17.34
N GLY A 33 6.05 -0.64 -16.76
CA GLY A 33 7.41 -0.81 -16.27
C GLY A 33 7.66 -0.24 -14.87
N GLY A 34 6.62 0.24 -14.20
CA GLY A 34 6.65 0.63 -12.79
C GLY A 34 6.42 -0.52 -11.82
N ALA A 35 6.02 -0.17 -10.59
CA ALA A 35 5.63 -1.12 -9.56
C ALA A 35 4.41 -0.61 -8.77
N LEU A 36 3.60 -1.55 -8.29
CA LEU A 36 2.56 -1.30 -7.31
C LEU A 36 3.00 -1.92 -5.98
N LEU A 37 3.06 -1.09 -4.95
CA LEU A 37 3.38 -1.50 -3.59
C LEU A 37 2.11 -1.50 -2.76
N GLY A 38 1.98 -2.53 -1.95
CA GLY A 38 0.97 -2.65 -0.94
C GLY A 38 1.66 -2.71 0.41
N ILE A 39 1.33 -1.74 1.25
CA ILE A 39 1.98 -1.48 2.52
C ILE A 39 0.90 -1.54 3.59
N TYR A 40 1.21 -2.17 4.71
CA TYR A 40 0.47 -1.95 5.94
C TYR A 40 1.06 -0.71 6.62
N SER A 41 0.25 0.32 6.86
CA SER A 41 0.73 1.60 7.38
C SER A 41 0.00 2.00 8.66
N ARG A 42 0.77 2.26 9.71
CA ARG A 42 0.33 2.94 10.94
C ARG A 42 0.92 4.34 11.08
N SER A 43 1.52 4.86 10.00
CA SER A 43 2.19 6.15 10.01
C SER A 43 1.25 7.30 9.69
N THR A 44 1.48 8.45 10.33
CA THR A 44 0.83 9.72 9.95
C THR A 44 1.55 10.35 8.76
N THR A 45 0.95 11.34 8.11
CA THR A 45 1.63 12.07 7.03
C THR A 45 2.98 12.65 7.46
N GLY A 46 3.91 12.66 6.50
CA GLY A 46 5.28 13.08 6.73
C GLY A 46 6.23 12.42 5.75
N GLY A 47 7.40 13.02 5.52
CA GLY A 47 8.35 12.50 4.56
C GLY A 47 7.74 12.40 3.16
N SER A 48 7.53 11.16 2.69
CA SER A 48 6.98 10.88 1.36
C SER A 48 5.47 10.60 1.35
N LYS A 49 4.87 10.23 2.50
CA LYS A 49 3.44 9.91 2.62
C LYS A 49 2.62 11.19 2.72
N LYS A 50 1.63 11.32 1.82
CA LYS A 50 0.74 12.50 1.70
C LYS A 50 -0.70 12.19 2.06
N THR A 51 -1.02 10.93 2.33
CA THR A 51 -2.36 10.48 2.71
C THR A 51 -2.38 10.11 4.19
N GLU A 52 -3.50 10.30 4.87
CA GLU A 52 -3.68 9.87 6.27
C GLU A 52 -4.35 8.50 6.32
N ASN A 53 -4.12 7.77 7.42
CA ASN A 53 -4.90 6.58 7.72
C ASN A 53 -6.27 6.99 8.30
N PHE A 54 -7.26 6.12 8.16
CA PHE A 54 -8.58 6.24 8.74
C PHE A 54 -8.66 5.66 10.16
N GLY A 55 -7.74 4.76 10.52
CA GLY A 55 -7.71 4.04 11.80
C GLY A 55 -6.31 3.74 12.32
N GLU A 56 -6.20 2.65 13.08
CA GLU A 56 -4.95 2.23 13.76
C GLU A 56 -3.84 1.83 12.78
N GLY A 57 -4.24 1.24 11.65
CA GLY A 57 -3.39 0.87 10.54
C GLY A 57 -4.24 0.52 9.33
N ASP A 58 -3.80 0.95 8.16
CA ASP A 58 -4.56 0.82 6.92
C ASP A 58 -3.72 0.20 5.79
N PHE A 59 -4.42 -0.24 4.73
CA PHE A 59 -3.77 -0.51 3.46
C PHE A 59 -3.28 0.84 2.91
N TRP A 60 -1.99 0.94 2.63
CA TRP A 60 -1.40 2.06 1.89
C TRP A 60 -0.85 1.55 0.56
N ILE A 61 -1.52 1.91 -0.53
CA ILE A 61 -1.19 1.47 -1.88
C ILE A 61 -0.44 2.60 -2.58
N ILE A 62 0.74 2.29 -3.13
CA ILE A 62 1.57 3.24 -3.86
C ILE A 62 1.86 2.70 -5.26
N LYS A 63 1.55 3.50 -6.29
CA LYS A 63 2.07 3.25 -7.64
C LYS A 63 3.31 4.09 -7.88
N ILE A 64 4.38 3.42 -8.29
CA ILE A 64 5.67 4.04 -8.64
C ILE A 64 5.90 3.83 -10.13
N SER A 65 6.35 4.88 -10.82
CA SER A 65 6.70 4.83 -12.23
C SER A 65 7.99 4.03 -12.48
N LYS A 66 8.27 3.71 -13.74
CA LYS A 66 9.52 3.06 -14.16
C LYS A 66 10.79 3.83 -13.72
N ASP A 67 10.67 5.14 -13.54
CA ASP A 67 11.77 6.04 -13.16
C ASP A 67 11.87 6.22 -11.63
N GLY A 68 11.08 5.47 -10.85
CA GLY A 68 11.14 5.49 -9.38
C GLY A 68 10.35 6.64 -8.73
N LYS A 69 9.48 7.33 -9.47
CA LYS A 69 8.65 8.43 -8.93
C LYS A 69 7.29 7.92 -8.49
N THR A 70 6.79 8.38 -7.34
CA THR A 70 5.40 8.13 -6.93
C THR A 70 4.44 8.80 -7.90
N GLU A 71 3.58 8.02 -8.54
CA GLU A 71 2.52 8.52 -9.41
C GLU A 71 1.26 8.84 -8.61
N TRP A 72 0.88 7.96 -7.70
CA TRP A 72 -0.19 8.17 -6.74
C TRP A 72 -0.03 7.27 -5.53
N GLU A 73 -0.67 7.67 -4.43
CA GLU A 73 -0.82 6.89 -3.21
C GLU A 73 -2.26 6.97 -2.71
N LYS A 74 -2.74 5.89 -2.07
CA LYS A 74 -4.09 5.82 -1.50
C LYS A 74 -4.09 4.98 -0.23
N ASN A 75 -4.83 5.44 0.77
CA ASN A 75 -5.18 4.65 1.94
C ASN A 75 -6.55 3.98 1.76
N PHE A 76 -6.69 2.75 2.26
CA PHE A 76 -7.96 2.02 2.34
C PHE A 76 -8.07 1.33 3.70
N GLY A 77 -9.20 1.55 4.38
CA GLY A 77 -9.42 1.03 5.73
C GLY A 77 -10.54 1.77 6.46
N GLY A 78 -10.75 1.35 7.71
CA GLY A 78 -11.71 1.93 8.64
C GLY A 78 -11.02 2.39 9.93
N LYS A 79 -11.78 2.51 11.02
CA LYS A 79 -11.25 2.96 12.32
C LYS A 79 -10.36 1.94 13.02
N GLY A 80 -10.48 0.66 12.67
CA GLY A 80 -9.72 -0.42 13.26
C GLY A 80 -8.39 -0.63 12.55
N ASP A 81 -7.97 -1.88 12.46
CA ASP A 81 -6.72 -2.28 11.82
C ASP A 81 -7.02 -3.08 10.55
N ASP A 82 -6.51 -2.62 9.43
CA ASP A 82 -6.70 -3.17 8.09
C ASP A 82 -5.32 -3.54 7.53
N HIS A 83 -5.10 -4.84 7.39
CA HIS A 83 -3.85 -5.45 6.96
C HIS A 83 -3.89 -5.96 5.53
N LEU A 84 -3.05 -5.42 4.65
CA LEU A 84 -2.94 -5.95 3.29
C LEU A 84 -2.23 -7.32 3.29
N ARG A 85 -2.72 -8.27 2.49
CA ARG A 85 -2.07 -9.58 2.31
C ARG A 85 -1.72 -9.88 0.86
N THR A 86 -2.44 -9.29 -0.10
CA THR A 86 -2.27 -9.61 -1.52
C THR A 86 -2.53 -8.42 -2.45
N LEU A 87 -1.85 -8.45 -3.60
CA LEU A 87 -2.06 -7.57 -4.72
C LEU A 87 -2.02 -8.39 -6.00
N ALA A 88 -2.91 -8.09 -6.95
CA ALA A 88 -2.90 -8.68 -8.27
C ALA A 88 -3.12 -7.62 -9.36
N LEU A 89 -2.42 -7.79 -10.47
CA LEU A 89 -2.76 -7.11 -11.71
C LEU A 89 -3.96 -7.80 -12.37
N THR A 90 -4.84 -7.01 -12.97
CA THR A 90 -5.88 -7.52 -13.87
C THR A 90 -5.64 -7.00 -15.30
N SER A 91 -6.50 -7.40 -16.24
CA SER A 91 -6.46 -6.86 -17.60
C SER A 91 -6.68 -5.35 -17.62
N SER A 92 -7.56 -4.84 -16.75
CA SER A 92 -8.03 -3.45 -16.72
C SER A 92 -7.62 -2.65 -15.48
N GLY A 93 -6.95 -3.26 -14.49
CA GLY A 93 -6.62 -2.58 -13.24
C GLY A 93 -5.89 -3.46 -12.23
N TYR A 94 -6.30 -3.34 -10.97
CA TYR A 94 -5.65 -3.98 -9.82
C TYR A 94 -6.72 -4.55 -8.89
N LEU A 95 -6.39 -5.67 -8.24
CA LEU A 95 -7.12 -6.18 -7.09
C LEU A 95 -6.20 -6.11 -5.88
N ILE A 96 -6.76 -5.69 -4.75
CA ILE A 96 -6.09 -5.65 -3.46
C ILE A 96 -6.94 -6.47 -2.49
N GLY A 97 -6.31 -7.18 -1.57
CA GLY A 97 -7.01 -8.00 -0.59
C GLY A 97 -6.18 -8.14 0.67
N GLY A 98 -6.85 -8.38 1.79
CA GLY A 98 -6.22 -8.43 3.09
C GLY A 98 -7.14 -8.98 4.16
N GLU A 99 -6.90 -8.54 5.38
CA GLU A 99 -7.70 -8.83 6.57
C GLU A 99 -8.11 -7.49 7.18
N SER A 100 -9.34 -7.41 7.68
CA SER A 100 -9.88 -6.20 8.29
C SER A 100 -10.48 -6.50 9.65
N ARG A 101 -10.14 -5.68 10.64
CA ARG A 101 -10.83 -5.59 11.93
C ARG A 101 -11.74 -4.36 12.03
N SER A 102 -12.07 -3.76 10.89
CA SER A 102 -12.78 -2.49 10.83
C SER A 102 -14.26 -2.65 10.51
N GLU A 103 -15.10 -2.10 11.37
CA GLU A 103 -16.49 -1.78 11.05
C GLU A 103 -16.59 -0.77 9.89
N ARG A 104 -17.79 -0.62 9.32
CA ARG A 104 -18.07 0.34 8.23
C ARG A 104 -17.72 1.77 8.66
N SER A 105 -16.57 2.25 8.20
CA SER A 105 -15.98 3.54 8.55
C SER A 105 -14.84 3.90 7.60
N GLY A 106 -14.28 5.11 7.72
CA GLY A 106 -13.23 5.56 6.80
C GLY A 106 -13.74 5.59 5.36
N ASN A 107 -13.10 4.84 4.47
CA ASN A 107 -13.58 4.62 3.10
C ASN A 107 -14.13 3.21 2.85
N LYS A 108 -14.29 2.39 3.90
CA LYS A 108 -15.00 1.11 3.81
C LYS A 108 -16.51 1.35 3.77
N THR A 109 -17.16 0.72 2.80
CA THR A 109 -18.63 0.75 2.65
C THR A 109 -19.31 -0.47 3.27
N VAL A 110 -18.54 -1.48 3.65
CA VAL A 110 -18.97 -2.72 4.30
C VAL A 110 -18.14 -2.89 5.59
N GLY A 111 -18.77 -3.35 6.67
CA GLY A 111 -18.12 -3.66 7.94
C GLY A 111 -17.76 -5.13 8.05
N ILE A 112 -17.24 -5.55 9.20
CA ILE A 112 -17.00 -6.95 9.49
C ILE A 112 -18.30 -7.69 9.80
N GLU A 113 -18.42 -8.95 9.38
CA GLU A 113 -19.50 -9.87 9.74
C GLU A 113 -19.08 -10.77 10.91
N GLU A 114 -17.94 -11.47 10.81
CA GLU A 114 -17.35 -12.26 11.91
C GLU A 114 -15.81 -12.34 11.85
N GLY A 115 -15.12 -11.97 12.92
CA GLY A 115 -13.67 -12.13 13.01
C GLY A 115 -12.89 -11.08 12.19
N THR A 116 -12.03 -11.53 11.28
CA THR A 116 -11.31 -10.66 10.33
C THR A 116 -11.80 -10.94 8.92
N ASP A 117 -12.28 -9.90 8.23
CA ASP A 117 -12.87 -10.05 6.90
C ASP A 117 -11.92 -9.63 5.77
N LEU A 118 -12.15 -10.20 4.58
CA LEU A 118 -11.43 -9.88 3.33
C LEU A 118 -12.00 -8.63 2.63
#